data_AF-A0A2N8TCN6-F1
#
_entry.id   AF-A0A2N8TCN6-F1
#
_cell.length_a   1.000
_cell.length_b   1.000
_cell.length_c   1.000
_cell.angle_alpha   90.00
_cell.angle_beta   90.00
_cell.angle_gamma   90.00
#
_symmetry.space_group_name_H-M   'P 1'
#
loop_
_entity.id
_entity.type
_entity.pdbx_description
1 polymer ?
#
loop_
_entity_poly.entity_id
_entity_poly.type
_entity_poly.pdbx_seq_one_letter_code
_entity_poly.pdbx_strand_id
1 'polypeptide(L)'
;MSSKFVRPAAEGADPFGTARLRRGVLDAWATSPARFREDANAEEDLALGGYRDRLVVELAQNAADAAARAGLPGRLRLTLRDGVLVAANTGAPLDAAGVESLSTLRASAKRDTRDTSSVGRFGVGFAAVLSVTDEPAVVGRHGGVRWSLAEARALAAETARHSPGLGDEVRRRDGHVPLLRLPYAAEGTAPAPYDTAVILPLRDAAAADLAERLLRAVDDALLLALPGIEELVVEINGESARTLTRRTDGAFTVVDDSAHGVTHWRTTAAHGPLTPGLLADRPVEERLRPHWSVTWAVP
;
A
#
# COMPACT_ATOMS: atom_id res chain seq x y z
N MET A 1 -10.56 6.54 -20.51
CA MET A 1 -9.54 7.59 -20.78
C MET A 1 -8.30 7.18 -20.02
N SER A 2 -7.10 7.29 -20.62
CA SER A 2 -5.85 7.00 -19.93
C SER A 2 -5.69 7.94 -18.73
N SER A 3 -5.14 7.44 -17.61
CA SER A 3 -4.81 8.29 -16.46
C SER A 3 -3.93 9.46 -16.91
N LYS A 4 -4.22 10.67 -16.42
CA LYS A 4 -3.44 11.88 -16.73
C LYS A 4 -2.07 11.89 -16.04
N PHE A 5 -1.90 11.08 -15.00
CA PHE A 5 -0.76 11.15 -14.09
C PHE A 5 0.28 10.06 -14.34
N VAL A 6 -0.13 8.90 -14.85
CA VAL A 6 0.77 7.78 -15.17
C VAL A 6 0.45 7.24 -16.55
N ARG A 7 1.47 7.13 -17.40
CA ARG A 7 1.33 6.67 -18.79
C ARG A 7 1.25 5.14 -18.84
N PRO A 8 0.41 4.56 -19.71
CA PRO A 8 0.45 3.13 -20.01
C PRO A 8 1.84 2.73 -20.53
N ALA A 9 2.26 1.51 -20.22
CA ALA A 9 3.45 0.92 -20.83
C ALA A 9 3.37 0.90 -22.37
N ALA A 10 4.50 1.10 -23.03
CA ALA A 10 4.65 0.87 -24.47
C ALA A 10 4.11 -0.51 -24.86
N GLU A 11 3.59 -0.61 -26.07
CA GLU A 11 2.96 -1.83 -26.57
C GLU A 11 3.94 -3.02 -26.49
N GLY A 12 3.54 -4.08 -25.78
CA GLY A 12 4.37 -5.27 -25.53
C GLY A 12 5.24 -5.23 -24.27
N ALA A 13 5.37 -4.09 -23.58
CA ALA A 13 6.11 -3.99 -22.32
C ALA A 13 5.19 -4.31 -21.13
N ASP A 14 5.39 -5.46 -20.49
CA ASP A 14 4.69 -5.87 -19.27
C ASP A 14 5.64 -6.64 -18.32
N PRO A 15 6.62 -5.95 -17.71
CA PRO A 15 7.66 -6.60 -16.91
C PRO A 15 7.12 -7.34 -15.68
N PHE A 16 5.89 -7.03 -15.27
CA PHE A 16 5.22 -7.62 -14.11
C PHE A 16 4.12 -8.63 -14.46
N GLY A 17 3.90 -8.92 -15.75
CA GLY A 17 2.89 -9.88 -16.19
C GLY A 17 1.46 -9.50 -15.81
N THR A 18 1.16 -8.21 -15.73
CA THR A 18 -0.15 -7.65 -15.39
C THR A 18 -1.26 -8.14 -16.32
N ALA A 19 -0.98 -8.35 -17.61
CA ALA A 19 -1.96 -8.88 -18.56
C ALA A 19 -2.37 -10.32 -18.23
N ARG A 20 -1.44 -11.15 -17.75
CA ARG A 20 -1.74 -12.53 -17.29
C ARG A 20 -2.61 -12.50 -16.03
N LEU A 21 -2.27 -11.65 -15.05
CA LEU A 21 -3.04 -11.50 -13.82
C LEU A 21 -4.48 -11.06 -14.12
N ARG A 22 -4.64 -9.99 -14.90
CA ARG A 22 -5.93 -9.42 -15.26
C ARG A 22 -6.82 -10.42 -16.00
N ARG A 23 -6.26 -11.14 -16.98
CA ARG A 23 -7.00 -12.19 -17.71
C ARG A 23 -7.48 -13.31 -16.79
N GLY A 24 -6.61 -13.83 -15.91
CA GLY A 24 -6.99 -14.89 -14.98
C GLY A 24 -8.13 -14.48 -14.04
N VAL A 25 -8.16 -13.22 -13.60
CA VAL A 25 -9.26 -12.66 -12.80
C VAL A 25 -10.55 -12.60 -13.61
N LEU A 26 -10.53 -12.04 -14.82
CA LEU A 26 -11.72 -11.91 -15.66
C LEU A 26 -12.30 -13.27 -16.06
N ASP A 27 -11.45 -14.24 -16.39
CA ASP A 27 -11.86 -15.61 -16.70
C ASP A 27 -12.55 -16.27 -15.49
N ALA A 28 -12.02 -16.04 -14.28
CA ALA A 28 -12.62 -16.53 -13.04
C ALA A 28 -13.98 -15.88 -12.77
N TRP A 29 -14.12 -14.58 -12.97
CA TRP A 29 -15.40 -13.86 -12.81
C TRP A 29 -16.43 -14.27 -13.86
N ALA A 30 -16.02 -14.47 -15.12
CA ALA A 30 -16.89 -14.92 -16.20
C ALA A 30 -17.45 -16.32 -15.90
N THR A 31 -16.62 -17.21 -15.37
CA THR A 31 -16.96 -18.59 -15.04
C THR A 31 -17.77 -18.71 -13.74
N SER A 32 -17.45 -17.87 -12.75
CA SER A 32 -18.07 -17.90 -11.42
C SER A 32 -18.38 -16.49 -10.92
N PRO A 33 -19.64 -16.03 -11.05
CA PRO A 33 -20.06 -14.74 -10.50
C PRO A 33 -19.87 -14.61 -8.98
N ALA A 34 -19.83 -15.74 -8.25
CA ALA A 34 -19.50 -15.76 -6.84
C ALA A 34 -18.07 -15.24 -6.55
N ARG A 35 -17.10 -15.54 -7.42
CA ARG A 35 -15.72 -15.03 -7.27
C ARG A 35 -15.64 -13.51 -7.43
N PHE A 36 -16.39 -12.95 -8.38
CA PHE A 36 -16.52 -11.50 -8.49
C PHE A 36 -17.10 -10.90 -7.21
N ARG A 37 -18.15 -11.51 -6.64
CA ARG A 37 -18.76 -11.05 -5.40
C ARG A 37 -17.81 -11.10 -4.22
N GLU A 38 -17.03 -12.17 -4.09
CA GLU A 38 -15.99 -12.33 -3.06
C GLU A 38 -14.91 -11.25 -3.18
N ASP A 39 -14.37 -11.03 -4.39
CA ASP A 39 -13.35 -10.01 -4.62
C ASP A 39 -13.87 -8.60 -4.35
N ALA A 40 -15.11 -8.30 -4.77
CA ALA A 40 -15.78 -7.03 -4.51
C ALA A 40 -15.98 -6.79 -3.00
N ASN A 41 -16.48 -7.78 -2.26
CA ASN A 41 -16.65 -7.68 -0.81
C ASN A 41 -15.31 -7.46 -0.11
N ALA A 42 -14.29 -8.24 -0.47
CA ALA A 42 -12.97 -8.15 0.18
C ALA A 42 -12.34 -6.75 -0.02
N GLU A 43 -12.48 -6.16 -1.20
CA GLU A 43 -11.97 -4.81 -1.45
C GLU A 43 -12.80 -3.73 -0.75
N GLU A 44 -14.13 -3.85 -0.78
CA GLU A 44 -15.06 -2.92 -0.13
C GLU A 44 -14.89 -2.90 1.40
N ASP A 45 -14.74 -4.07 2.03
CA ASP A 45 -14.47 -4.20 3.47
C ASP A 45 -13.15 -3.51 3.85
N LEU A 46 -12.13 -3.59 2.99
CA LEU A 46 -10.85 -2.91 3.20
C LEU A 46 -10.95 -1.41 2.96
N ALA A 47 -11.66 -0.96 1.93
CA ALA A 47 -11.79 0.46 1.59
C ALA A 47 -12.68 1.22 2.59
N LEU A 48 -13.80 0.61 3.04
CA LEU A 48 -14.76 1.21 3.96
C LEU A 48 -14.44 0.95 5.44
N GLY A 49 -13.62 -0.06 5.75
CA GLY A 49 -13.22 -0.41 7.10
C GLY A 49 -12.17 0.51 7.72
N GLY A 50 -11.55 0.06 8.82
CA GLY A 50 -10.57 0.83 9.61
C GLY A 50 -9.25 1.19 8.91
N TYR A 51 -9.15 1.03 7.58
CA TYR A 51 -8.00 1.42 6.77
C TYR A 51 -8.08 2.86 6.25
N ARG A 52 -9.27 3.50 6.29
CA ARG A 52 -9.44 4.91 5.88
C ARG A 52 -8.49 5.86 6.62
N ASP A 53 -8.29 5.62 7.91
CA ASP A 53 -7.39 6.43 8.76
C ASP A 53 -5.94 5.90 8.77
N ARG A 54 -5.65 4.85 8.01
CA ARG A 54 -4.34 4.19 7.99
C ARG A 54 -3.50 4.47 6.76
N LEU A 55 -3.99 5.25 5.79
CA LEU A 55 -3.29 5.52 4.53
C LEU A 55 -1.79 5.82 4.73
N VAL A 56 -1.45 6.79 5.58
CA VAL A 56 -0.05 7.18 5.84
C VAL A 56 0.75 6.06 6.52
N VAL A 57 0.13 5.35 7.48
CA VAL A 57 0.76 4.23 8.19
C VAL A 57 1.06 3.08 7.22
N GLU A 58 0.12 2.71 6.35
CA GLU A 58 0.31 1.62 5.39
C GLU A 58 1.34 1.97 4.31
N LEU A 59 1.36 3.23 3.85
CA LEU A 59 2.41 3.73 2.93
C LEU A 59 3.79 3.69 3.61
N ALA A 60 3.88 4.10 4.87
CA ALA A 60 5.11 4.03 5.64
C ALA A 60 5.55 2.58 5.91
N GLN A 61 4.62 1.68 6.22
CA GLN A 61 4.92 0.25 6.36
C GLN A 61 5.48 -0.35 5.06
N ASN A 62 4.87 -0.04 3.91
CA ASN A 62 5.39 -0.47 2.61
C ASN A 62 6.82 0.04 2.37
N ALA A 63 7.11 1.29 2.75
CA ALA A 63 8.44 1.87 2.67
C ALA A 63 9.44 1.16 3.60
N ALA A 64 9.06 0.92 4.85
CA ALA A 64 9.88 0.20 5.83
C ALA A 64 10.19 -1.24 5.38
N ASP A 65 9.19 -1.94 4.85
CA ASP A 65 9.36 -3.31 4.33
C ASP A 65 10.29 -3.34 3.10
N ALA A 66 10.21 -2.34 2.22
CA ALA A 66 11.11 -2.22 1.08
C ALA A 66 12.55 -1.96 1.53
N ALA A 67 12.75 -1.05 2.49
CA ALA A 67 14.05 -0.75 3.08
C ALA A 67 14.67 -1.99 3.76
N ALA A 68 13.87 -2.71 4.56
CA ALA A 68 14.28 -3.94 5.22
C ALA A 68 14.71 -5.03 4.22
N ARG A 69 13.96 -5.22 3.12
CA ARG A 69 14.34 -6.17 2.05
C ARG A 69 15.65 -5.79 1.36
N ALA A 70 15.98 -4.50 1.28
CA ALA A 70 17.25 -4.04 0.72
C ALA A 70 18.41 -4.05 1.74
N GLY A 71 18.13 -4.23 3.03
CA GLY A 71 19.13 -4.07 4.10
C GLY A 71 19.67 -2.64 4.21
N LEU A 72 18.85 -1.64 3.87
CA LEU A 72 19.22 -0.22 3.88
C LEU A 72 18.31 0.56 4.84
N PRO A 73 18.80 1.69 5.40
CA PRO A 73 17.94 2.67 6.04
C PRO A 73 16.82 3.18 5.11
N GLY A 74 15.59 3.12 5.60
CA GLY A 74 14.42 3.59 4.86
C GLY A 74 14.32 5.11 4.88
N ARG A 75 14.08 5.68 3.70
CA ARG A 75 13.69 7.08 3.52
C ARG A 75 12.32 7.11 2.87
N LEU A 76 11.41 7.90 3.40
CA LEU A 76 10.07 8.10 2.86
C LEU A 76 9.84 9.60 2.63
N ARG A 77 9.32 9.95 1.46
CA ARG A 77 8.80 11.28 1.16
C ARG A 77 7.34 11.21 0.80
N LEU A 78 6.52 11.96 1.53
CA LEU A 78 5.11 12.18 1.27
C LEU A 78 4.94 13.59 0.73
N THR A 79 4.41 13.71 -0.49
CA THR A 79 4.17 15.00 -1.13
C THR A 79 2.73 15.08 -1.59
N LEU A 80 1.96 16.01 -1.04
CA LEU A 80 0.62 16.35 -1.50
C LEU A 80 0.71 17.66 -2.29
N ARG A 81 0.41 17.61 -3.59
CA ARG A 81 0.45 18.80 -4.45
C ARG A 81 -0.50 18.64 -5.64
N ASP A 82 -1.19 19.72 -6.00
CA ASP A 82 -2.04 19.79 -7.19
C ASP A 82 -3.07 18.64 -7.28
N GLY A 83 -3.62 18.22 -6.13
CA GLY A 83 -4.58 17.12 -6.04
C GLY A 83 -3.98 15.72 -6.19
N VAL A 84 -2.67 15.56 -6.04
CA VAL A 84 -1.97 14.27 -6.11
C VAL A 84 -1.15 14.06 -4.85
N LEU A 85 -1.34 12.90 -4.20
CA LEU A 85 -0.45 12.42 -3.14
C LEU A 85 0.58 11.46 -3.76
N VAL A 86 1.86 11.73 -3.52
CA VAL A 86 2.97 10.85 -3.89
C VAL A 86 3.68 10.38 -2.64
N ALA A 87 3.87 9.07 -2.50
CA ALA A 87 4.71 8.45 -1.49
C ALA A 87 5.91 7.80 -2.17
N ALA A 88 7.09 8.42 -2.05
CA ALA A 88 8.33 7.93 -2.64
C ALA A 88 9.25 7.36 -1.57
N ASN A 89 9.79 6.17 -1.78
CA ASN A 89 10.64 5.51 -0.80
C ASN A 89 11.89 4.87 -1.40
N THR A 90 12.94 4.77 -0.58
CA THR A 90 14.12 3.94 -0.87
C THR A 90 13.86 2.49 -0.51
N GLY A 91 14.66 1.59 -1.09
CA GLY A 91 14.67 0.17 -0.72
C GLY A 91 14.54 -0.75 -1.93
N ALA A 92 14.17 -2.01 -1.67
CA ALA A 92 14.07 -3.02 -2.71
C ALA A 92 13.01 -2.60 -3.75
N PRO A 93 13.35 -2.63 -5.05
CA PRO A 93 12.44 -2.18 -6.10
C PRO A 93 11.21 -3.08 -6.20
N LEU A 94 10.14 -2.55 -6.80
CA LEU A 94 8.95 -3.32 -7.13
C LEU A 94 9.30 -4.46 -8.11
N ASP A 95 8.85 -5.67 -7.78
CA ASP A 95 9.00 -6.87 -8.61
C ASP A 95 7.62 -7.49 -8.96
N ALA A 96 7.63 -8.50 -9.83
CA ALA A 96 6.41 -9.15 -10.28
C ALA A 96 5.63 -9.83 -9.14
N ALA A 97 6.32 -10.38 -8.15
CA ALA A 97 5.69 -11.00 -6.97
C ALA A 97 5.00 -9.94 -6.09
N GLY A 98 5.61 -8.76 -5.95
CA GLY A 98 5.03 -7.58 -5.32
C GLY A 98 3.75 -7.14 -6.03
N VAL A 99 3.78 -6.99 -7.36
CA VAL A 99 2.59 -6.61 -8.15
C VAL A 99 1.46 -7.64 -8.01
N GLU A 100 1.77 -8.93 -8.05
CA GLU A 100 0.79 -9.99 -7.82
C GLU A 100 0.20 -9.93 -6.40
N SER A 101 1.03 -9.65 -5.39
CA SER A 101 0.57 -9.48 -4.00
C SER A 101 -0.35 -8.28 -3.83
N LEU A 102 -0.03 -7.14 -4.47
CA LEU A 102 -0.88 -5.94 -4.47
C LEU A 102 -2.22 -6.20 -5.18
N SER A 103 -2.22 -7.03 -6.23
CA SER A 103 -3.40 -7.25 -7.08
C SER A 103 -4.32 -8.37 -6.59
N THR A 104 -3.85 -9.22 -5.67
CA THR A 104 -4.61 -10.38 -5.21
C THR A 104 -5.23 -10.20 -3.84
N LEU A 105 -5.00 -9.06 -3.16
CA LEU A 105 -5.50 -8.76 -1.79
C LEU A 105 -5.42 -9.97 -0.84
N ARG A 106 -4.46 -10.87 -1.07
CA ARG A 106 -4.24 -12.04 -0.24
C ARG A 106 -3.28 -11.61 0.85
N ALA A 107 -3.59 -11.96 2.09
CA ALA A 107 -2.58 -12.04 3.11
C ALA A 107 -1.57 -13.10 2.67
N SER A 108 -0.46 -12.69 2.05
CA SER A 108 0.57 -13.64 1.64
C SER A 108 1.13 -14.32 2.90
N ALA A 109 1.00 -15.63 2.97
CA ALA A 109 1.81 -16.45 3.86
C ALA A 109 3.25 -16.37 3.33
N LYS A 110 4.10 -15.61 4.02
CA LYS A 110 5.55 -15.62 3.79
C LYS A 110 6.00 -17.06 4.12
N ARG A 111 6.11 -17.92 3.11
CA ARG A 111 6.72 -19.24 3.26
C ARG A 111 8.24 -19.02 3.31
N ASP A 112 8.82 -19.42 4.44
CA ASP A 112 10.25 -19.53 4.70
C ASP A 112 11.11 -18.28 4.49
N THR A 113 11.19 -17.41 5.49
CA THR A 113 12.45 -16.71 5.83
C THR A 113 12.46 -16.39 7.33
N ARG A 114 13.52 -16.81 8.02
CA ARG A 114 13.73 -16.69 9.48
C ARG A 114 14.06 -15.25 9.93
N ASP A 115 13.40 -14.24 9.38
CA ASP A 115 13.52 -12.85 9.83
C ASP A 115 12.21 -12.41 10.51
N THR A 116 12.24 -12.48 11.84
CA THR A 116 11.14 -12.25 12.77
C THR A 116 10.87 -10.77 13.06
N SER A 117 10.91 -9.89 12.06
CA SER A 117 10.65 -8.45 12.27
C SER A 117 9.73 -7.76 11.25
N SER A 118 9.31 -8.43 10.15
CA SER A 118 8.34 -7.81 9.23
C SER A 118 6.90 -8.08 9.68
N VAL A 119 6.32 -7.14 10.41
CA VAL A 119 4.91 -7.16 10.89
C VAL A 119 3.89 -6.99 9.74
N GLY A 120 4.35 -6.81 8.50
CA GLY A 120 3.51 -6.52 7.33
C GLY A 120 2.51 -7.61 6.93
N ARG A 121 1.25 -7.19 6.75
CA ARG A 121 0.24 -7.88 5.93
C ARG A 121 0.48 -7.50 4.47
N PHE A 122 1.28 -8.28 3.74
CA PHE A 122 1.50 -8.06 2.31
C PHE A 122 0.16 -7.96 1.56
N GLY A 123 0.01 -6.93 0.72
CA GLY A 123 -1.13 -6.74 -0.19
C GLY A 123 -2.40 -6.13 0.42
N VAL A 124 -2.75 -6.47 1.66
CA VAL A 124 -3.98 -5.98 2.32
C VAL A 124 -3.87 -4.50 2.70
N GLY A 125 -2.70 -4.08 3.20
CA GLY A 125 -2.45 -2.69 3.58
C GLY A 125 -2.53 -1.70 2.42
N PHE A 126 -2.16 -2.13 1.21
CA PHE A 126 -2.21 -1.28 0.03
C PHE A 126 -3.63 -0.87 -0.35
N ALA A 127 -4.65 -1.65 0.00
CA ALA A 127 -6.05 -1.26 -0.22
C ALA A 127 -6.44 0.06 0.48
N ALA A 128 -5.68 0.51 1.48
CA ALA A 128 -5.88 1.82 2.11
C ALA A 128 -5.80 2.99 1.10
N VAL A 129 -5.09 2.84 -0.01
CA VAL A 129 -5.05 3.87 -1.08
C VAL A 129 -6.41 4.11 -1.72
N LEU A 130 -7.29 3.10 -1.70
CA LEU A 130 -8.66 3.19 -2.20
C LEU A 130 -9.53 4.10 -1.34
N SER A 131 -9.07 4.55 -0.17
CA SER A 131 -9.76 5.61 0.58
C SER A 131 -9.68 6.98 -0.10
N VAL A 132 -8.69 7.19 -0.99
CA VAL A 132 -8.40 8.51 -1.58
C VAL A 132 -8.33 8.52 -3.11
N THR A 133 -8.07 7.40 -3.78
CA THR A 133 -7.92 7.37 -5.25
C THR A 133 -8.66 6.23 -5.95
N ASP A 134 -9.13 6.49 -7.17
CA ASP A 134 -9.68 5.51 -8.12
C ASP A 134 -8.67 5.10 -9.21
N GLU A 135 -7.47 5.69 -9.18
CA GLU A 135 -6.41 5.46 -10.16
C GLU A 135 -5.02 5.34 -9.50
N PRO A 136 -4.82 4.44 -8.51
CA PRO A 136 -3.52 4.29 -7.89
C PRO A 136 -2.49 3.78 -8.92
N ALA A 137 -1.24 4.19 -8.74
CA ALA A 137 -0.13 3.69 -9.51
C ALA A 137 1.12 3.53 -8.65
N VAL A 138 2.00 2.61 -9.04
CA VAL A 138 3.31 2.41 -8.43
C VAL A 138 4.34 2.34 -9.55
N VAL A 139 5.33 3.21 -9.51
CA VAL A 139 6.42 3.26 -10.49
C VAL A 139 7.76 3.10 -9.80
N GLY A 140 8.71 2.45 -10.47
CA GLY A 140 10.06 2.24 -9.98
C GLY A 140 11.07 2.09 -11.11
N ARG A 141 12.29 1.65 -10.78
CA ARG A 141 13.38 1.53 -11.76
C ARG A 141 13.12 0.55 -12.91
N HIS A 142 12.26 -0.44 -12.69
CA HIS A 142 11.99 -1.52 -13.65
C HIS A 142 10.64 -1.40 -14.37
N GLY A 143 10.02 -0.21 -14.32
CA GLY A 143 8.67 0.06 -14.82
C GLY A 143 7.67 0.29 -13.71
N GLY A 144 6.38 0.26 -14.05
CA GLY A 144 5.30 0.47 -13.09
C GLY A 144 4.08 -0.41 -13.32
N VAL A 145 3.17 -0.32 -12.35
CA VAL A 145 1.82 -0.86 -12.40
C VAL A 145 0.83 0.25 -12.07
N ARG A 146 -0.34 0.25 -12.71
CA ARG A 146 -1.44 1.17 -12.42
C ARG A 146 -2.78 0.45 -12.42
N TRP A 147 -3.75 1.07 -11.79
CA TRP A 147 -5.15 0.67 -11.84
C TRP A 147 -6.00 1.86 -12.28
N SER A 148 -7.18 1.58 -12.84
CA SER A 148 -8.17 2.62 -13.18
C SER A 148 -9.58 2.06 -13.01
N LEU A 149 -10.38 2.70 -12.17
CA LEU A 149 -11.77 2.29 -11.95
C LEU A 149 -12.60 2.36 -13.23
N ALA A 150 -12.33 3.35 -14.09
CA ALA A 150 -13.03 3.48 -15.36
C ALA A 150 -12.71 2.32 -16.31
N GLU A 151 -11.44 1.92 -16.43
CA GLU A 151 -11.04 0.78 -17.27
C GLU A 151 -11.50 -0.56 -16.67
N ALA A 152 -11.45 -0.70 -15.34
CA ALA A 152 -11.97 -1.86 -14.63
C ALA A 152 -13.47 -2.07 -14.91
N ARG A 153 -14.27 -1.01 -14.83
CA ARG A 153 -15.71 -1.05 -15.16
C ARG A 153 -15.95 -1.42 -16.62
N ALA A 154 -15.16 -0.88 -17.55
CA ALA A 154 -15.29 -1.18 -18.97
C ALA A 154 -14.99 -2.66 -19.25
N LEU A 155 -13.92 -3.21 -18.67
CA LEU A 155 -13.59 -4.63 -18.81
C LEU A 155 -14.64 -5.54 -18.19
N ALA A 156 -15.11 -5.24 -16.98
CA ALA A 156 -16.16 -6.02 -16.33
C ALA A 156 -17.46 -6.03 -17.16
N ALA A 157 -17.85 -4.88 -17.72
CA ALA A 157 -19.02 -4.77 -18.60
C ALA A 157 -18.83 -5.56 -19.90
N GLU A 158 -17.63 -5.55 -20.48
CA GLU A 158 -17.28 -6.34 -21.66
C GLU A 158 -17.35 -7.84 -21.41
N THR A 159 -16.77 -8.30 -20.31
CA THR A 159 -16.87 -9.70 -19.89
C THR A 159 -18.31 -10.10 -19.61
N ALA A 160 -19.10 -9.21 -18.97
CA ALA A 160 -20.51 -9.44 -18.67
C ALA A 160 -21.39 -9.60 -19.91
N ARG A 161 -21.01 -9.07 -21.10
CA ARG A 161 -21.74 -9.33 -22.35
C ARG A 161 -21.79 -10.81 -22.71
N HIS A 162 -20.82 -11.59 -22.24
CA HIS A 162 -20.69 -13.02 -22.50
C HIS A 162 -20.95 -13.88 -21.24
N SER A 163 -21.26 -13.26 -20.10
CA SER A 163 -21.59 -13.93 -18.83
C SER A 163 -22.75 -13.21 -18.14
N PRO A 164 -24.01 -13.64 -18.36
CA PRO A 164 -25.18 -13.00 -17.76
C PRO A 164 -25.13 -12.93 -16.24
N GLY A 165 -24.61 -13.97 -15.58
CA GLY A 165 -24.49 -14.02 -14.12
C GLY A 165 -23.52 -12.98 -13.57
N LEU A 166 -22.40 -12.70 -14.27
CA LEU A 166 -21.52 -11.59 -13.92
C LEU A 166 -22.24 -10.25 -14.11
N GLY A 167 -22.97 -10.09 -15.22
CA GLY A 167 -23.78 -8.90 -15.48
C GLY A 167 -24.82 -8.62 -14.40
N ASP A 168 -25.46 -9.66 -13.85
CA ASP A 168 -26.37 -9.53 -12.72
C ASP A 168 -25.67 -9.04 -11.45
N GLU A 169 -24.49 -9.58 -11.12
CA GLU A 169 -23.72 -9.14 -9.95
C GLU A 169 -23.24 -7.68 -10.07
N VAL A 170 -22.74 -7.29 -11.25
CA VAL A 170 -22.30 -5.91 -11.50
C VAL A 170 -23.48 -4.93 -11.37
N ARG A 171 -24.66 -5.28 -11.90
CA ARG A 171 -25.88 -4.47 -11.75
C ARG A 171 -26.34 -4.37 -10.31
N ARG A 172 -26.32 -5.48 -9.56
CA ARG A 172 -26.68 -5.53 -8.13
C ARG A 172 -25.81 -4.61 -7.27
N ARG A 173 -24.62 -4.26 -7.74
CA ARG A 173 -23.65 -3.40 -7.06
C ARG A 173 -23.52 -2.00 -7.68
N ASP A 174 -24.51 -1.56 -8.45
CA ASP A 174 -24.52 -0.25 -9.12
C ASP A 174 -23.25 0.03 -9.96
N GLY A 175 -22.68 -1.03 -10.57
CA GLY A 175 -21.46 -0.91 -11.38
C GLY A 175 -20.17 -0.79 -10.57
N HIS A 176 -20.17 -1.05 -9.26
CA HIS A 176 -18.96 -1.22 -8.47
C HIS A 176 -18.21 -2.49 -8.88
N VAL A 177 -16.88 -2.40 -8.99
CA VAL A 177 -15.99 -3.50 -9.38
C VAL A 177 -14.73 -3.44 -8.53
N PRO A 178 -14.13 -4.59 -8.17
CA PRO A 178 -12.91 -4.59 -7.36
C PRO A 178 -11.71 -4.14 -8.21
N LEU A 179 -11.27 -2.90 -7.98
CA LEU A 179 -10.27 -2.17 -8.73
C LEU A 179 -8.92 -2.86 -8.74
N LEU A 180 -8.39 -3.24 -7.57
CA LEU A 180 -7.02 -3.72 -7.42
C LEU A 180 -6.78 -5.06 -8.11
N ARG A 181 -7.85 -5.75 -8.54
CA ARG A 181 -7.78 -7.04 -9.25
C ARG A 181 -7.37 -6.93 -10.71
N LEU A 182 -7.45 -5.72 -11.28
CA LEU A 182 -7.24 -5.50 -12.71
C LEU A 182 -6.04 -4.56 -12.95
N PRO A 183 -4.80 -5.00 -12.66
CA PRO A 183 -3.61 -4.17 -12.88
C PRO A 183 -3.33 -3.98 -14.37
N TYR A 184 -2.67 -2.87 -14.70
CA TYR A 184 -2.11 -2.56 -16.02
C TYR A 184 -0.63 -2.20 -15.87
N ALA A 185 0.18 -2.58 -16.85
CA ALA A 185 1.54 -2.08 -16.96
C ALA A 185 1.55 -0.56 -17.17
N ALA A 186 2.48 0.11 -16.48
CA ALA A 186 2.68 1.54 -16.53
C ALA A 186 4.16 1.87 -16.79
N GLU A 187 4.38 3.04 -17.39
CA GLU A 187 5.70 3.66 -17.45
C GLU A 187 5.85 4.71 -16.36
N GLY A 188 7.11 4.99 -16.05
CA GLY A 188 7.50 5.99 -15.09
C GLY A 188 8.65 5.48 -14.25
N THR A 189 9.31 6.41 -13.59
CA THR A 189 10.38 6.13 -12.65
C THR A 189 10.15 6.97 -11.40
N ALA A 190 10.47 6.40 -10.24
CA ALA A 190 10.52 7.19 -9.02
C ALA A 190 11.52 8.35 -9.18
N PRO A 191 11.22 9.54 -8.62
CA PRO A 191 12.17 10.64 -8.63
C PRO A 191 13.41 10.28 -7.80
N ALA A 192 14.61 10.61 -8.29
CA ALA A 192 15.82 10.46 -7.50
C ALA A 192 15.71 11.29 -6.20
N PRO A 193 16.20 10.79 -5.06
CA PRO A 193 16.98 9.56 -4.86
C PRO A 193 16.15 8.29 -4.58
N TYR A 194 14.83 8.31 -4.74
CA TYR A 194 13.94 7.20 -4.37
C TYR A 194 13.90 6.08 -5.42
N ASP A 195 13.57 4.86 -4.96
CA ASP A 195 13.54 3.66 -5.81
C ASP A 195 12.12 3.29 -6.28
N THR A 196 11.12 3.62 -5.46
CA THR A 196 9.70 3.38 -5.73
C THR A 196 8.89 4.65 -5.41
N ALA A 197 7.85 4.92 -6.21
CA ALA A 197 6.87 5.97 -5.94
C ALA A 197 5.45 5.45 -6.14
N VAL A 198 4.64 5.53 -5.09
CA VAL A 198 3.19 5.35 -5.13
C VAL A 198 2.56 6.70 -5.47
N ILE A 199 1.78 6.75 -6.54
CA ILE A 199 1.17 7.97 -7.08
C ILE A 199 -0.35 7.83 -6.97
N LEU A 200 -0.99 8.76 -6.24
CA LEU A 200 -2.40 8.71 -5.87
C LEU A 200 -3.10 10.01 -6.28
N PRO A 201 -3.63 10.10 -7.51
CA PRO A 201 -4.52 11.19 -7.89
C PRO A 201 -5.78 11.15 -7.03
N LEU A 202 -6.05 12.22 -6.29
CA LEU A 202 -7.14 12.25 -5.31
C LEU A 202 -8.49 12.35 -6.04
N ARG A 203 -9.44 11.49 -5.69
CA ARG A 203 -10.71 11.33 -6.41
C ARG A 203 -11.59 12.59 -6.36
N ASP A 204 -11.58 13.30 -5.23
CA ASP A 204 -12.43 14.45 -4.94
C ASP A 204 -11.87 15.29 -3.77
N ALA A 205 -12.58 16.36 -3.43
CA ALA A 205 -12.22 17.25 -2.32
C ALA A 205 -12.19 16.55 -0.96
N ALA A 206 -13.09 15.59 -0.70
CA ALA A 206 -13.12 14.88 0.57
C ALA A 206 -11.91 13.96 0.75
N ALA A 207 -11.43 13.34 -0.34
CA ALA A 207 -10.18 12.60 -0.37
C ALA A 207 -8.96 13.50 -0.19
N ALA A 208 -8.97 14.70 -0.78
CA ALA A 208 -7.92 15.70 -0.56
C ALA A 208 -7.84 16.13 0.91
N ASP A 209 -8.99 16.48 1.51
CA ASP A 209 -9.05 16.86 2.92
C ASP A 209 -8.60 15.72 3.83
N LEU A 210 -8.95 14.47 3.50
CA LEU A 210 -8.49 13.29 4.25
C LEU A 210 -6.97 13.13 4.17
N ALA A 211 -6.41 13.16 2.95
CA ALA A 211 -4.98 13.03 2.75
C ALA A 211 -4.21 14.13 3.50
N GLU A 212 -4.65 15.38 3.39
CA GLU A 212 -4.02 16.50 4.10
C GLU A 212 -4.07 16.32 5.62
N ARG A 213 -5.25 15.97 6.18
CA ARG A 213 -5.37 15.72 7.63
C ARG A 213 -4.43 14.61 8.11
N LEU A 214 -4.34 13.51 7.37
CA LEU A 214 -3.45 12.40 7.74
C LEU A 214 -1.97 12.77 7.66
N LEU A 215 -1.56 13.57 6.67
CA LEU A 215 -0.19 14.09 6.59
C LEU A 215 0.13 15.05 7.73
N ARG A 216 -0.81 15.92 8.11
CA ARG A 216 -0.63 16.84 9.24
C ARG A 216 -0.60 16.11 10.59
N ALA A 217 -1.24 14.95 10.69
CA ALA A 217 -1.25 14.11 11.88
C ALA A 217 0.03 13.27 12.09
N VAL A 218 1.01 13.34 11.17
CA VAL A 218 2.30 12.65 11.33
C VAL A 218 3.04 13.19 12.57
N ASP A 219 3.47 12.26 13.42
CA ASP A 219 4.24 12.51 14.65
C ASP A 219 5.36 11.45 14.86
N ASP A 220 6.10 11.59 15.96
CA ASP A 220 7.20 10.72 16.35
C ASP A 220 6.79 9.24 16.42
N ALA A 221 5.52 8.95 16.75
CA ALA A 221 5.04 7.59 16.94
C ALA A 221 5.20 6.75 15.68
N LEU A 222 5.11 7.36 14.48
CA LEU A 222 5.32 6.66 13.22
C LEU A 222 6.76 6.13 13.08
N LEU A 223 7.77 6.94 13.41
CA LEU A 223 9.19 6.53 13.36
C LEU A 223 9.58 5.61 14.52
N LEU A 224 8.91 5.73 15.66
CA LEU A 224 9.08 4.81 16.79
C LEU A 224 8.49 3.41 16.49
N ALA A 225 7.34 3.37 15.81
CA ALA A 225 6.68 2.12 15.42
C ALA A 225 7.34 1.45 14.20
N LEU A 226 7.99 2.22 13.33
CA LEU A 226 8.65 1.74 12.11
C LEU A 226 10.15 2.02 12.15
N PRO A 227 10.93 1.26 12.94
CA PRO A 227 12.36 1.53 13.13
C PRO A 227 13.21 1.37 11.86
N GLY A 228 12.66 0.78 10.80
CA GLY A 228 13.28 0.69 9.48
C GLY A 228 13.29 2.01 8.69
N ILE A 229 12.56 3.04 9.15
CA ILE A 229 12.57 4.38 8.53
C ILE A 229 13.46 5.29 9.38
N GLU A 230 14.50 5.85 8.77
CA GLU A 230 15.40 6.84 9.38
C GLU A 230 15.03 8.28 9.01
N GLU A 231 14.35 8.50 7.88
CA GLU A 231 13.96 9.83 7.42
C GLU A 231 12.55 9.80 6.82
N LEU A 232 11.70 10.72 7.28
CA LEU A 232 10.38 11.00 6.75
C LEU A 232 10.30 12.48 6.37
N VAL A 233 10.05 12.77 5.10
CA VAL A 233 9.79 14.13 4.61
C VAL A 233 8.31 14.26 4.27
N VAL A 234 7.66 15.30 4.76
CA VAL A 234 6.27 15.65 4.44
C VAL A 234 6.22 17.04 3.81
N GLU A 235 5.64 17.13 2.63
CA GLU A 235 5.42 18.38 1.89
C GLU A 235 3.95 18.49 1.48
N ILE A 236 3.30 19.61 1.81
CA ILE A 236 1.87 19.83 1.59
C ILE A 236 1.70 21.14 0.83
N ASN A 237 1.10 21.10 -0.37
CA ASN A 237 0.62 22.25 -1.14
C ASN A 237 1.61 23.43 -1.27
N GLY A 238 2.90 23.14 -1.46
CA GLY A 238 3.95 24.17 -1.63
C GLY A 238 4.45 24.79 -0.32
N GLU A 239 3.99 24.31 0.84
CA GLU A 239 4.59 24.61 2.14
C GLU A 239 6.05 24.13 2.20
N SER A 240 6.85 24.72 3.09
CA SER A 240 8.19 24.23 3.37
C SER A 240 8.15 22.78 3.85
N ALA A 241 9.03 21.94 3.31
CA ALA A 241 9.08 20.53 3.69
C ALA A 241 9.41 20.36 5.18
N ARG A 242 8.58 19.58 5.88
CA ARG A 242 8.83 19.12 7.26
C ARG A 242 9.58 17.80 7.19
N THR A 243 10.74 17.73 7.81
CA THR A 243 11.55 16.52 7.92
C THR A 243 11.54 16.01 9.36
N LEU A 244 11.25 14.72 9.53
CA LEU A 244 11.45 13.97 10.76
C LEU A 244 12.59 12.98 10.51
N THR A 245 13.61 12.98 11.37
CA THR A 245 14.70 11.99 11.32
C THR A 245 14.77 11.20 12.60
N ARG A 246 15.10 9.91 12.48
CA ARG A 246 15.29 8.99 13.59
C ARG A 246 16.75 8.58 13.67
N ARG A 247 17.35 8.68 14.85
CA ARG A 247 18.70 8.17 15.14
C ARG A 247 18.77 7.53 16.52
N THR A 248 19.81 6.73 16.73
CA THR A 248 20.14 6.20 18.06
C THR A 248 21.20 7.09 18.71
N ASP A 249 20.98 7.48 19.97
CA ASP A 249 21.94 8.26 20.77
C ASP A 249 22.07 7.66 22.17
N GLY A 250 23.13 6.87 22.37
CA GLY A 250 23.32 6.11 23.60
C GLY A 250 22.12 5.21 23.92
N ALA A 251 21.43 5.50 25.02
CA ALA A 251 20.25 4.77 25.46
C ALA A 251 18.91 5.30 24.89
N PHE A 252 18.95 6.35 24.08
CA PHE A 252 17.76 7.02 23.55
C PHE A 252 17.56 6.72 22.06
N THR A 253 16.30 6.60 21.65
CA THR A 253 15.88 6.83 20.27
C THR A 253 15.57 8.31 20.15
N VAL A 254 16.30 9.03 19.31
CA VAL A 254 16.10 10.48 19.12
C VAL A 254 15.32 10.71 17.83
N VAL A 255 14.23 11.45 17.94
CA VAL A 255 13.47 11.96 16.79
C VAL A 255 13.73 13.46 16.69
N ASP A 256 14.27 13.92 15.57
CA ASP A 256 14.44 15.33 15.25
C ASP A 256 13.40 15.72 14.21
N ASP A 257 12.41 16.50 14.64
CA ASP A 257 11.36 17.05 13.80
C ASP A 257 11.64 18.53 13.54
N SER A 258 11.94 18.86 12.30
CA SER A 258 12.18 20.25 11.85
C SER A 258 11.09 21.26 12.24
N ALA A 259 9.85 20.82 12.51
CA ALA A 259 8.76 21.68 12.93
C ALA A 259 8.57 21.77 14.47
N HIS A 260 8.93 20.72 15.21
CA HIS A 260 8.63 20.61 16.65
C HIS A 260 9.86 20.47 17.56
N GLY A 261 11.06 20.36 16.98
CA GLY A 261 12.32 20.19 17.67
C GLY A 261 12.69 18.73 17.90
N VAL A 262 13.59 18.51 18.86
CA VAL A 262 14.20 17.20 19.12
C VAL A 262 13.59 16.56 20.37
N THR A 263 13.12 15.32 20.24
CA THR A 263 12.61 14.50 21.34
C THR A 263 13.53 13.31 21.60
N HIS A 264 13.87 13.05 22.87
CA HIS A 264 14.69 11.91 23.28
C HIS A 264 13.81 10.83 23.92
N TRP A 265 13.54 9.76 23.19
CA TRP A 265 12.69 8.68 23.65
C TRP A 265 13.48 7.57 24.33
N ARG A 266 13.09 7.20 25.55
CA ARG A 266 13.47 5.92 26.13
C ARG A 266 12.57 4.84 25.59
N THR A 267 13.13 3.97 24.78
CA THR A 267 12.40 2.86 24.16
C THR A 267 12.77 1.53 24.80
N THR A 268 11.77 0.73 25.18
CA THR A 268 11.95 -0.68 25.51
C THR A 268 11.07 -1.51 24.60
N ALA A 269 11.66 -2.53 23.98
CA ALA A 269 10.95 -3.45 23.09
C ALA A 269 11.00 -4.86 23.67
N ALA A 270 9.87 -5.56 23.58
CA ALA A 270 9.80 -6.98 23.88
C ALA A 270 9.11 -7.70 22.73
N HIS A 271 9.57 -8.89 22.42
CA HIS A 271 8.98 -9.75 21.39
C HIS A 271 9.12 -11.20 21.84
N GLY A 272 8.27 -12.06 21.30
CA GLY A 272 8.32 -13.47 21.64
C GLY A 272 7.29 -14.30 20.90
N PRO A 273 7.34 -15.62 21.07
CA PRO A 273 6.34 -16.50 20.49
C PRO A 273 5.00 -16.36 21.21
N LEU A 274 3.91 -16.49 20.46
CA LEU A 274 2.56 -16.72 20.98
C LEU A 274 2.35 -18.22 21.19
N THR A 275 1.71 -18.60 22.29
CA THR A 275 1.34 -20.00 22.51
C THR A 275 0.23 -20.39 21.52
N PRO A 276 0.28 -21.59 20.90
CA PRO A 276 -0.70 -22.00 19.89
C PRO A 276 -2.16 -21.91 20.36
N GLY A 277 -2.42 -22.13 21.66
CA GLY A 277 -3.75 -22.00 22.25
C GLY A 277 -4.35 -20.60 22.15
N LEU A 278 -3.55 -19.54 22.17
CA LEU A 278 -4.02 -18.16 22.00
C LEU A 278 -4.46 -17.84 20.57
N LEU A 279 -4.05 -18.66 19.60
CA LEU A 279 -4.38 -18.52 18.19
C LEU A 279 -5.39 -19.57 17.71
N ALA A 280 -5.97 -20.37 18.61
CA ALA A 280 -6.83 -21.51 18.25
C ALA A 280 -8.02 -21.10 17.36
N ASP A 281 -8.61 -19.94 17.63
CA ASP A 281 -9.76 -19.40 16.91
C ASP A 281 -9.38 -18.50 15.73
N ARG A 282 -8.09 -18.44 15.37
CA ARG A 282 -7.58 -17.60 14.27
C ARG A 282 -7.45 -18.41 12.97
N PRO A 283 -7.57 -17.74 11.80
CA PRO A 283 -7.28 -18.35 10.50
C PRO A 283 -5.91 -19.06 10.46
N VAL A 284 -5.76 -20.05 9.56
CA VAL A 284 -4.52 -20.84 9.42
C VAL A 284 -3.30 -19.94 9.23
N GLU A 285 -3.43 -18.93 8.39
CA GLU A 285 -2.39 -17.98 8.04
C GLU A 285 -1.92 -17.16 9.26
N GLU A 286 -2.84 -16.82 10.17
CA GLU A 286 -2.52 -16.13 11.42
C GLU A 286 -1.86 -17.08 12.43
N ARG A 287 -2.31 -18.34 12.51
CA ARG A 287 -1.70 -19.37 13.36
C ARG A 287 -0.25 -19.69 12.97
N LEU A 288 0.09 -19.56 11.69
CA LEU A 288 1.44 -19.73 11.17
C LEU A 288 2.36 -18.52 11.47
N ARG A 289 1.84 -17.48 12.12
CA ARG A 289 2.62 -16.31 12.58
C ARG A 289 2.53 -16.15 14.11
N PRO A 290 3.03 -17.11 14.90
CA PRO A 290 2.86 -17.11 16.34
C PRO A 290 3.90 -16.22 17.02
N HIS A 291 3.96 -14.94 16.68
CA HIS A 291 4.86 -13.99 17.33
C HIS A 291 4.13 -12.70 17.68
N TRP A 292 4.54 -12.10 18.77
CA TRP A 292 4.10 -10.77 19.19
C TRP A 292 5.32 -9.87 19.33
N SER A 293 5.09 -8.56 19.18
CA SER A 293 6.06 -7.53 19.51
C SER A 293 5.34 -6.35 20.15
N VAL A 294 6.00 -5.71 21.11
CA VAL A 294 5.52 -4.48 21.76
C VAL A 294 6.70 -3.55 21.94
N THR A 295 6.47 -2.26 21.70
CA THR A 295 7.44 -1.20 21.95
C THR A 295 6.78 -0.17 22.86
N TRP A 296 7.42 0.13 23.98
CA TRP A 296 7.08 1.25 24.85
C TRP A 296 8.08 2.37 24.60
N ALA A 297 7.58 3.59 24.44
CA ALA A 297 8.39 4.79 24.28
C ALA A 297 7.91 5.87 25.27
N VAL A 298 8.83 6.43 26.03
CA VAL A 298 8.56 7.53 26.98
C VAL A 298 9.52 8.68 26.66
N PRO A 299 9.02 9.92 26.48
CA PRO A 299 9.85 11.09 26.16
C PRO A 299 10.58 11.64 27.39
#